data_AF-A0A5C7ZKQ1-F1
#
_entry.id   AF-A0A5C7ZKQ1-F1
#
_cell.length_a   1.000
_cell.length_b   1.000
_cell.length_c   1.000
_cell.angle_alpha   90.00
_cell.angle_beta   90.00
_cell.angle_gamma   90.00
#
_symmetry.space_group_name_H-M   'P 1'
#
loop_
_entity.id
_entity.type
_entity.pdbx_description
1 polymer ?
#
loop_
_entity_poly.entity_id
_entity_poly.type
_entity_poly.pdbx_seq_one_letter_code
_entity_poly.pdbx_strand_id
1 'polypeptide(L)' 'MNMNTRAIETAQDPDLRLSVRAIERAALRAREIARKTDTALVVSQNGVIELLHPGQIVEPEHTAQEPAAPYSTK' A
#
# COMPACT_ATOMS: atom_id res chain seq x y z
N MET A 1 -10.26 6.79 22.81
CA MET A 1 -10.46 5.36 22.48
C MET A 1 -9.09 4.79 22.14
N ASN A 2 -8.55 3.87 22.95
CA ASN A 2 -7.27 3.24 22.66
C ASN A 2 -7.44 2.24 21.51
N MET A 3 -6.98 2.60 20.31
CA MET A 3 -6.79 1.62 19.25
C MET A 3 -5.61 0.74 19.63
N ASN A 4 -5.84 -0.56 19.73
CA ASN A 4 -4.80 -1.56 19.93
C ASN A 4 -4.05 -1.71 18.59
N THR A 5 -3.11 -0.80 18.32
CA THR A 5 -2.34 -0.73 17.05
C THR A 5 -1.25 -1.80 17.00
N ARG A 6 -1.62 -3.06 17.23
CA ARG A 6 -0.65 -4.16 17.06
C ARG A 6 -0.30 -4.26 15.58
N ALA A 7 0.98 -4.44 15.33
CA ALA A 7 1.48 -4.52 13.97
C ALA A 7 0.89 -5.75 13.26
N ILE A 8 0.51 -5.61 11.99
CA ILE A 8 -0.29 -6.61 11.27
C ILE A 8 0.47 -7.93 11.09
N GLU A 9 1.79 -7.90 11.08
CA GLU A 9 2.67 -9.07 11.08
C GLU A 9 2.55 -9.93 12.35
N THR A 10 2.00 -9.37 13.44
CA THR A 10 1.74 -10.08 14.70
C THR A 10 0.29 -10.57 14.81
N ALA A 11 -0.51 -10.44 13.76
CA ALA A 11 -1.90 -10.87 13.76
C ALA A 11 -2.02 -12.38 14.09
N GLN A 12 -3.07 -12.71 14.85
CA GLN A 12 -3.43 -14.10 15.13
C GLN A 12 -3.91 -14.81 13.86
N ASP A 13 -4.59 -14.07 12.99
CA ASP A 13 -5.03 -14.54 11.69
C ASP A 13 -3.82 -14.68 10.74
N PRO A 14 -3.57 -15.89 10.19
CA PRO A 14 -2.47 -16.11 9.27
C PRO A 14 -2.60 -15.33 7.95
N ASP A 15 -3.81 -15.12 7.44
CA ASP A 15 -4.02 -14.42 6.18
C ASP A 15 -3.68 -12.93 6.33
N LEU A 16 -4.07 -12.33 7.46
CA LEU A 16 -3.67 -10.95 7.78
C LEU A 16 -2.15 -10.82 7.93
N ARG A 17 -1.51 -11.75 8.63
CA ARG A 17 -0.05 -11.73 8.79
C ARG A 17 0.68 -11.85 7.45
N LEU A 18 0.18 -12.67 6.55
CA LEU A 18 0.78 -12.88 5.22
C LEU A 18 0.44 -11.75 4.24
N SER A 19 -0.55 -10.90 4.55
CA SER A 19 -0.97 -9.78 3.70
C SER A 19 0.06 -8.65 3.60
N VAL A 20 1.04 -8.54 4.51
CA VAL A 20 2.04 -7.47 4.55
C VAL A 20 2.71 -7.28 3.19
N ARG A 21 3.14 -8.37 2.55
CA ARG A 21 3.79 -8.32 1.22
C ARG A 21 2.84 -7.87 0.12
N ALA A 22 1.55 -8.15 0.23
CA ALA A 22 0.56 -7.65 -0.71
C ALA A 22 0.32 -6.15 -0.52
N ILE A 23 0.25 -5.69 0.72
CA ILE A 23 0.08 -4.27 1.07
C ILE A 23 1.28 -3.44 0.62
N GLU A 24 2.51 -3.91 0.85
CA GLU A 24 3.73 -3.26 0.37
C GLU A 24 3.68 -3.04 -1.16
N ARG A 25 3.34 -4.09 -1.91
CA ARG A 25 3.21 -3.99 -3.38
C ARG A 25 2.11 -3.02 -3.79
N ALA A 26 0.94 -3.08 -3.14
CA ALA A 26 -0.17 -2.18 -3.43
C ALA A 26 0.21 -0.71 -3.16
N ALA A 27 0.93 -0.44 -2.07
CA ALA A 27 1.39 0.91 -1.74
C ALA A 27 2.40 1.45 -2.78
N LEU A 28 3.35 0.61 -3.21
CA LEU A 28 4.30 0.97 -4.27
C LEU A 28 3.59 1.29 -5.58
N ARG A 29 2.63 0.45 -5.98
CA ARG A 29 1.85 0.67 -7.21
C ARG A 29 0.95 1.91 -7.13
N ALA A 30 0.31 2.16 -5.99
CA ALA A 30 -0.51 3.35 -5.78
C ALA A 30 0.30 4.64 -5.95
N ARG A 31 1.53 4.69 -5.41
CA ARG A 31 2.47 5.81 -5.60
C ARG A 31 2.84 6.02 -7.06
N GLU A 32 3.14 4.94 -7.77
CA GLU A 32 3.46 4.98 -9.20
C GLU A 32 2.29 5.53 -10.03
N ILE A 33 1.07 5.06 -9.78
CA ILE A 33 -0.14 5.51 -10.48
C ILE A 33 -0.43 6.97 -10.16
N ALA A 34 -0.35 7.38 -8.89
CA ALA A 34 -0.57 8.75 -8.46
C ALA A 34 0.37 9.72 -9.20
N ARG A 35 1.66 9.37 -9.30
CA ARG A 35 2.65 10.14 -10.07
C ARG A 35 2.32 10.18 -11.56
N LYS A 36 1.97 9.04 -12.16
CA LYS A 36 1.68 8.94 -13.61
C LYS A 36 0.43 9.68 -14.04
N THR A 37 -0.55 9.79 -13.15
CA THR A 37 -1.86 10.39 -13.45
C THR A 37 -2.00 11.80 -12.91
N ASP A 38 -0.94 12.35 -12.31
CA ASP A 38 -0.93 13.64 -11.64
C ASP A 38 -2.05 13.78 -10.58
N THR A 39 -2.27 12.70 -9.83
CA THR A 39 -3.29 12.65 -8.78
C THR A 39 -2.67 12.60 -7.39
N ALA A 40 -3.34 13.24 -6.42
CA ALA A 40 -2.88 13.24 -5.05
C ALA A 40 -3.15 11.90 -4.36
N LEU A 41 -2.21 11.45 -3.53
CA LEU A 41 -2.32 10.24 -2.72
C LEU A 41 -2.77 10.61 -1.30
N VAL A 42 -3.87 10.03 -0.83
CA VAL A 42 -4.36 10.22 0.55
C VAL A 42 -3.76 9.15 1.44
N VAL A 43 -3.09 9.54 2.51
CA VAL A 43 -2.43 8.65 3.47
C VAL A 43 -2.99 8.90 4.86
N SER A 44 -3.37 7.83 5.56
CA SER A 44 -3.73 7.88 6.98
C SER A 44 -2.59 7.35 7.83
N GLN A 45 -1.94 8.21 8.61
CA GLN A 45 -0.87 7.83 9.54
C GLN A 45 -1.28 8.20 10.96
N ASN A 46 -1.35 7.21 11.85
CA ASN A 46 -1.76 7.41 13.25
C ASN A 46 -3.10 8.17 13.40
N GLY A 47 -4.03 7.96 12.47
CA GLY A 47 -5.33 8.64 12.44
C GLY A 47 -5.30 10.06 11.87
N VAL A 48 -4.14 10.57 11.44
CA VAL A 48 -4.00 11.84 10.73
C VAL A 48 -4.06 11.57 9.23
N ILE A 49 -4.95 12.27 8.54
CA ILE A 49 -5.03 12.24 7.08
C ILE A 49 -4.08 13.27 6.50
N GLU A 50 -3.20 12.81 5.62
CA GLU A 50 -2.26 13.62 4.87
C GLU A 50 -2.51 13.44 3.37
N LEU A 51 -2.37 14.53 2.62
CA LEU A 51 -2.47 14.54 1.16
C LEU A 51 -1.08 14.74 0.57
N LEU A 52 -0.59 13.74 -0.16
CA LEU A 52 0.69 13.80 -0.85
C LEU A 52 0.46 14.13 -2.33
N HIS A 53 0.91 15.29 -2.77
CA HIS A 53 0.91 15.60 -4.20
C HIS A 53 2.00 14.80 -4.93
N PRO A 54 1.88 14.55 -6.24
CA PRO A 54 2.83 13.78 -7.03
C PRO A 54 4.31 14.14 -6.82
N GLY A 55 4.64 15.44 -6.72
CA GLY A 55 6.01 15.91 -6.48
C GLY A 55 6.57 15.65 -5.08
N GLN A 56 5.73 15.26 -4.13
CA GLN A 56 6.10 14.90 -2.76
C GLN A 56 6.26 13.38 -2.58
N ILE A 57 5.87 12.59 -3.58
CA ILE A 57 5.99 11.13 -3.55
C ILE A 57 7.43 10.77 -3.96
N VAL A 58 8.29 10.56 -2.96
CA VAL A 58 9.66 10.08 -3.19
C VAL A 58 9.63 8.68 -3.79
N GLU A 59 10.41 8.46 -4.84
CA GLU A 59 10.49 7.18 -5.54
C GLU A 59 11.22 6.16 -4.64
N PRO A 60 10.59 5.04 -4.27
CA PRO A 60 11.31 3.95 -3.65
C PRO A 60 12.17 3.25 -4.72
N GLU A 61 13.41 2.92 -4.37
CA GLU A 61 14.43 2.25 -5.21
C GLU A 61 13.96 0.92 -5.85
N HIS A 62 12.78 0.40 -5.48
CA HIS A 62 12.23 -0.87 -5.92
C HIS A 62 10.86 -0.71 -6.58
N THR A 63 10.83 -0.85 -7.90
CA THR A 63 9.61 -0.97 -8.70
C THR A 63 8.95 -2.33 -8.41
N ALA A 64 7.87 -2.34 -7.61
CA ALA A 64 7.08 -3.56 -7.44
C ALA A 64 6.09 -3.70 -8.61
N GLN A 65 6.34 -4.68 -9.46
CA GLN A 65 5.41 -5.08 -10.51
C GLN A 65 4.46 -6.15 -9.95
N GLU A 66 3.16 -5.89 -10.02
CA GLU A 66 2.16 -6.93 -9.74
C GLU A 66 2.26 -7.99 -10.86
N PRO A 67 2.56 -9.26 -10.53
CA PRO A 67 2.50 -10.31 -11.54
C PRO A 67 1.06 -10.39 -12.03
N ALA A 68 0.87 -10.34 -13.35
CA ALA A 68 -0.45 -10.48 -13.96
C ALA A 68 -1.09 -11.76 -13.43
N ALA A 69 -2.21 -11.62 -12.70
CA ALA A 69 -2.95 -12.77 -12.21
C ALA A 69 -3.33 -13.64 -13.43
N PRO A 70 -3.03 -14.95 -13.44
CA PRO A 70 -3.50 -15.82 -14.50
C PRO A 70 -5.03 -15.88 -14.41
N TYR A 71 -5.71 -15.24 -15.35
CA TYR A 71 -7.15 -15.41 -15.52
C TYR A 71 -7.40 -16.87 -15.92
N SER A 72 -7.86 -17.69 -14.98
CA SER A 72 -8.35 -19.03 -15.31
C SER A 72 -9.71 -18.88 -15.99
N THR A 73 -9.70 -18.89 -17.34
CA THR A 73 -10.89 -19.24 -18.11
C THR A 73 -11.24 -20.68 -17.78
N LYS A 74 -12.34 -20.85 -17.05
CA LYS A 74 -12.95 -22.14 -16.79
C LYS A 74 -13.74 -22.62 -17.99
#